data_AF-A0A948CUX3-F1
#
_entry.id   AF-A0A948CUX3-F1
#
_cell.length_a   1.000
_cell.length_b   1.000
_cell.length_c   1.000
_cell.angle_alpha   90.00
_cell.angle_beta   90.00
_cell.angle_gamma   90.00
#
_symmetry.space_group_name_H-M   'P 1'
#
loop_
_entity.id
_entity.type
_entity.pdbx_description
1 polymer ?
#
loop_
_entity_poly.entity_id
_entity_poly.type
_entity_poly.pdbx_seq_one_letter_code
_entity_poly.pdbx_strand_id
1 'polypeptide(L)'
;PCETFWLEIQAIDHVCPDCRSPLEKIEEENYFFKLSKYQDWLIEYINNPYNILFILPSTRRTEVLRFLELNKLSDLCISRPKERLSWGIPLPFSPEHVTYVWFDALINYISAVGEFDSQGKYHSQWWPADIHLIGKDILRQHAIYWPIMLRALDIQPPKTIFAHGWWLIGENKMSKSRGNVVSPLEMADKFGIDVYRYFLLRDVPFGQDGNFSEESIIKRFNGDLANDLGNLIYRTLTMVEKYFQGLVPDKGPLNEQGRKLEEKMKILPSLIVAPLSSGFGFDFSLALGKIWELINMANKYIEDTKPWNLAKENKTGELKSFIALLVDVIRTVTDLISPFMPQTAESIREQLGEGKIKKGMPLFPRIDNSKTASKS
;
A
#
# COMPACT_ATOMS: atom_id res chain seq x y z
N PRO A 1 19.07 -10.04 -20.63
CA PRO A 1 18.14 -9.12 -19.93
C PRO A 1 17.86 -9.48 -18.46
N CYS A 2 17.66 -10.76 -18.13
CA CYS A 2 17.26 -11.18 -16.78
C CYS A 2 18.41 -11.27 -15.76
N GLU A 3 19.67 -11.23 -16.20
CA GLU A 3 20.87 -11.38 -15.35
C GLU A 3 20.92 -12.64 -14.46
N THR A 4 20.14 -13.65 -14.82
CA THR A 4 20.00 -14.92 -14.10
C THR A 4 20.70 -16.04 -14.86
N PHE A 5 21.38 -16.92 -14.13
CA PHE A 5 21.93 -18.17 -14.66
C PHE A 5 20.92 -19.30 -14.55
N TRP A 6 20.88 -20.15 -15.57
CA TRP A 6 20.03 -21.33 -15.63
C TRP A 6 20.90 -22.57 -15.69
N LEU A 7 20.52 -23.61 -14.94
CA LEU A 7 21.11 -24.93 -15.15
C LEU A 7 20.68 -25.48 -16.50
N GLU A 8 21.49 -26.36 -17.09
CA GLU A 8 21.21 -26.96 -18.41
C GLU A 8 19.84 -27.67 -18.45
N ILE A 9 19.43 -28.28 -17.33
CA ILE A 9 18.11 -28.91 -17.20
C ILE A 9 16.93 -27.92 -17.18
N GLN A 10 17.20 -26.65 -16.85
CA GLN A 10 16.20 -25.58 -16.82
C GLN A 10 16.14 -24.83 -18.17
N ALA A 11 17.14 -24.99 -19.03
CA ALA A 11 17.32 -24.30 -20.29
C ALA A 11 16.73 -25.07 -21.49
N ILE A 12 15.45 -25.44 -21.42
CA ILE A 12 14.75 -26.16 -22.50
C ILE A 12 14.80 -25.30 -23.78
N ASP A 13 15.21 -25.91 -24.89
CA ASP A 13 15.42 -25.26 -26.21
C ASP A 13 16.48 -24.12 -26.22
N HIS A 14 17.41 -24.09 -25.26
CA HIS A 14 18.46 -23.07 -25.15
C HIS A 14 17.94 -21.62 -25.09
N VAL A 15 16.74 -21.42 -24.53
CA VAL A 15 16.15 -20.10 -24.28
C VAL A 15 15.85 -19.88 -22.80
N CYS A 16 15.91 -18.63 -22.36
CA CYS A 16 15.59 -18.26 -20.98
C CYS A 16 14.13 -18.61 -20.66
N PRO A 17 13.85 -19.39 -19.60
CA PRO A 17 12.48 -19.76 -19.21
C PRO A 17 11.56 -18.57 -18.99
N ASP A 18 12.10 -17.46 -18.49
CA ASP A 18 11.31 -16.28 -18.12
C ASP A 18 11.03 -15.36 -19.32
N CYS A 19 12.04 -15.10 -20.16
CA CYS A 19 11.95 -14.08 -21.21
C CYS A 19 12.11 -14.62 -22.65
N ARG A 20 12.29 -15.93 -22.81
CA ARG A 20 12.47 -16.63 -24.10
C ARG A 20 13.65 -16.15 -24.96
N SER A 21 14.53 -15.29 -24.43
CA SER A 21 15.74 -14.87 -25.14
C SER A 21 16.76 -16.01 -25.22
N PRO A 22 17.57 -16.11 -26.29
CA PRO A 22 18.63 -17.13 -26.40
C PRO A 22 19.57 -17.11 -25.19
N LEU A 23 19.98 -18.29 -24.75
CA LEU A 23 20.98 -18.47 -23.70
C LEU A 23 22.37 -18.59 -24.31
N GLU A 24 23.35 -18.00 -23.64
CA GLU A 24 24.76 -18.11 -23.98
C GLU A 24 25.44 -19.03 -22.95
N LYS A 25 26.26 -19.98 -23.43
CA LYS A 25 27.09 -20.81 -22.55
C LYS A 25 28.32 -20.00 -22.16
N ILE A 26 28.47 -19.80 -20.86
CA ILE A 26 29.56 -19.00 -20.28
C ILE A 26 30.27 -19.88 -19.25
N GLU A 27 31.60 -19.88 -19.27
CA GLU A 27 32.46 -20.52 -18.27
C GLU A 27 33.31 -19.43 -17.62
N GLU A 28 33.16 -19.25 -16.30
CA GLU A 28 33.79 -18.17 -15.54
C GLU A 28 34.10 -18.65 -14.12
N GLU A 29 35.26 -18.26 -13.61
CA GLU A 29 35.55 -18.37 -12.18
C GLU A 29 34.75 -17.29 -11.43
N ASN A 30 34.04 -17.70 -10.38
CA ASN A 30 33.19 -16.80 -9.60
C ASN A 30 33.20 -17.20 -8.12
N TYR A 31 32.95 -16.22 -7.25
CA TYR A 31 32.74 -16.42 -5.83
C TYR A 31 31.29 -16.79 -5.53
N PHE A 32 31.13 -17.76 -4.64
CA PHE A 32 29.82 -18.27 -4.22
C PHE A 32 29.62 -18.06 -2.72
N PHE A 33 28.43 -17.59 -2.38
CA PHE A 33 27.92 -17.60 -1.01
C PHE A 33 27.25 -18.94 -0.73
N LYS A 34 27.61 -19.56 0.41
CA LYS A 34 27.12 -20.87 0.86
C LYS A 34 25.65 -20.83 1.32
N LEU A 35 24.76 -20.46 0.41
CA LEU A 35 23.32 -20.34 0.64
C LEU A 35 22.71 -21.68 1.06
N SER A 36 23.16 -22.77 0.41
CA SER A 36 22.67 -24.13 0.64
C SER A 36 22.79 -24.58 2.10
N LYS A 37 23.85 -24.12 2.79
CA LYS A 37 24.14 -24.44 4.19
C LYS A 37 23.02 -24.03 5.16
N TYR A 38 22.23 -23.02 4.84
CA TYR A 38 21.24 -22.42 5.75
C TYR A 38 19.79 -22.79 5.41
N GLN A 39 19.58 -23.70 4.46
CA GLN A 39 18.24 -24.11 4.03
C GLN A 39 17.40 -24.65 5.20
N ASP A 40 17.94 -25.60 5.95
CA ASP A 40 17.19 -26.25 7.05
C ASP A 40 16.83 -25.24 8.15
N TRP A 41 17.77 -24.33 8.48
CA TRP A 41 17.50 -23.22 9.40
C TRP A 41 16.35 -22.33 8.91
N LEU A 42 16.31 -21.99 7.62
CA LEU A 42 15.26 -21.12 7.09
C LEU A 42 13.89 -21.83 7.12
N ILE A 43 13.84 -23.12 6.82
CA ILE A 43 12.61 -23.92 6.93
C ILE A 43 12.11 -23.92 8.38
N GLU A 44 12.99 -24.21 9.34
CA GLU A 44 12.66 -24.16 10.77
C GLU A 44 12.21 -22.76 11.21
N TYR A 45 12.91 -21.72 10.76
CA TYR A 45 12.59 -20.33 11.07
C TYR A 45 11.20 -19.96 10.57
N ILE A 46 10.85 -20.31 9.33
CA ILE A 46 9.53 -20.00 8.77
C ILE A 46 8.44 -20.84 9.44
N ASN A 47 8.69 -22.11 9.77
CA ASN A 47 7.72 -23.01 10.40
C ASN A 47 7.48 -22.72 11.90
N ASN A 48 8.35 -21.96 12.54
CA ASN A 48 8.16 -21.53 13.91
C ASN A 48 6.87 -20.68 14.08
N PRO A 49 5.94 -21.05 14.98
CA PRO A 49 4.72 -20.28 15.22
C PRO A 49 4.96 -18.80 15.60
N TYR A 50 6.08 -18.48 16.24
CA TYR A 50 6.46 -17.10 16.56
C TYR A 50 6.77 -16.25 15.32
N ASN A 51 7.09 -16.88 14.19
CA ASN A 51 7.42 -16.25 12.92
C ASN A 51 6.30 -16.38 11.89
N ILE A 52 5.05 -16.64 12.32
CA ILE A 52 3.92 -16.82 11.41
C ILE A 52 3.67 -15.59 10.50
N LEU A 53 4.02 -14.39 10.98
CA LEU A 53 3.90 -13.13 10.26
C LEU A 53 5.15 -12.76 9.45
N PHE A 54 6.16 -13.65 9.37
CA PHE A 54 7.41 -13.37 8.67
C PHE A 54 7.22 -13.20 7.16
N ILE A 55 6.31 -13.96 6.54
CA ILE A 55 5.99 -13.83 5.11
C ILE A 55 4.48 -13.69 4.96
N LEU A 56 4.05 -12.60 4.31
CA LEU A 56 2.66 -12.30 4.04
C LEU A 56 2.45 -11.94 2.56
N PRO A 57 1.26 -12.20 1.99
CA PRO A 57 0.16 -12.97 2.59
C PRO A 57 0.50 -14.46 2.76
N SER A 58 -0.33 -15.21 3.48
CA SER A 58 -0.09 -16.63 3.81
C SER A 58 0.13 -17.52 2.59
N THR A 59 -0.47 -17.18 1.44
CA THR A 59 -0.24 -17.86 0.16
C THR A 59 1.22 -17.79 -0.28
N ARG A 60 1.90 -16.65 -0.07
CA ARG A 60 3.33 -16.47 -0.36
C ARG A 60 4.22 -17.22 0.61
N ARG A 61 3.84 -17.27 1.89
CA ARG A 61 4.53 -18.12 2.88
C ARG A 61 4.53 -19.59 2.45
N THR A 62 3.36 -20.10 2.05
CA THR A 62 3.20 -21.48 1.57
C THR A 62 4.01 -21.73 0.29
N GLU A 63 4.03 -20.78 -0.64
CA GLU A 63 4.84 -20.85 -1.86
C GLU A 63 6.33 -21.00 -1.54
N VAL A 64 6.87 -20.15 -0.65
CA VAL A 64 8.28 -20.19 -0.24
C VAL A 64 8.62 -21.48 0.49
N LEU A 65 7.80 -21.91 1.45
CA LEU A 65 8.01 -23.18 2.17
C LEU A 65 8.02 -24.37 1.22
N ARG A 66 7.01 -24.48 0.36
CA ARG A 66 6.92 -25.57 -0.60
C ARG A 66 8.11 -25.59 -1.55
N PHE A 67 8.61 -24.43 -1.97
CA PHE A 67 9.83 -24.34 -2.76
C PHE A 67 11.04 -24.89 -2.00
N LEU A 68 11.23 -24.50 -0.74
CA LEU A 68 12.34 -24.95 0.11
C LEU A 68 12.26 -26.44 0.47
N GLU A 69 11.07 -27.01 0.58
CA GLU A 69 10.87 -28.43 0.89
C GLU A 69 11.10 -29.32 -0.33
N LEU A 70 10.70 -28.87 -1.52
CA LEU A 70 10.79 -29.65 -2.75
C LEU A 70 12.14 -29.53 -3.46
N ASN A 71 12.92 -28.49 -3.17
CA ASN A 71 14.17 -28.21 -3.88
C ASN A 71 15.33 -28.08 -2.90
N LYS A 72 16.53 -28.52 -3.32
CA LYS A 72 17.78 -28.20 -2.62
C LYS A 72 18.30 -26.87 -3.15
N LEU A 73 18.58 -25.93 -2.25
CA LEU A 73 19.21 -24.67 -2.59
C LEU A 73 20.63 -24.95 -3.10
N SER A 74 20.99 -24.37 -4.23
CA SER A 74 22.37 -24.24 -4.68
C SER A 74 23.03 -23.05 -3.99
N ASP A 75 24.37 -23.05 -3.95
CA ASP A 75 25.12 -21.89 -3.53
C ASP A 75 24.90 -20.73 -4.51
N LEU A 76 24.85 -19.51 -3.97
CA LEU A 76 24.53 -18.31 -4.73
C LEU A 76 25.81 -17.72 -5.32
N CYS A 77 25.89 -17.57 -6.63
CA CYS A 77 26.98 -16.83 -7.27
C CYS A 77 26.88 -15.33 -6.94
N ILE A 78 27.85 -14.80 -6.18
CA ILE A 78 27.84 -13.43 -5.64
C ILE A 78 28.81 -12.48 -6.35
N SER A 79 29.53 -12.95 -7.37
CA SER A 79 30.46 -12.12 -8.14
C SER A 79 30.16 -12.20 -9.63
N ARG A 80 30.74 -11.28 -10.39
CA ARG A 80 30.95 -11.35 -11.84
C ARG A 80 32.34 -10.82 -12.19
N PRO A 81 33.05 -11.38 -13.19
CA PRO A 81 34.32 -10.80 -13.64
C PRO A 81 34.11 -9.40 -14.24
N LYS A 82 35.02 -8.47 -13.96
CA LYS A 82 34.99 -7.10 -14.49
C LYS A 82 35.06 -7.04 -16.01
N GLU A 83 35.72 -8.01 -16.63
CA GLU A 83 35.83 -8.13 -18.09
C GLU A 83 34.46 -8.24 -18.76
N ARG A 84 33.50 -8.92 -18.11
CA ARG A 84 32.11 -9.06 -18.59
C ARG A 84 31.23 -7.89 -18.16
N LEU A 85 31.38 -7.44 -16.92
CA LEU A 85 30.60 -6.35 -16.36
C LEU A 85 31.46 -5.52 -15.40
N SER A 86 31.87 -4.35 -15.85
CA SER A 86 32.72 -3.45 -15.06
C SER A 86 31.92 -2.57 -14.09
N TRP A 87 30.61 -2.37 -14.32
CA TRP A 87 29.74 -1.58 -13.45
C TRP A 87 29.22 -2.38 -12.26
N GLY A 88 29.79 -2.14 -11.09
CA GLY A 88 29.38 -2.73 -9.81
C GLY A 88 30.40 -2.47 -8.71
N ILE A 89 30.08 -2.86 -7.47
CA ILE A 89 30.99 -2.70 -6.32
C ILE A 89 32.07 -3.80 -6.37
N PRO A 90 33.37 -3.46 -6.45
CA PRO A 90 34.43 -4.46 -6.43
C PRO A 90 34.45 -5.26 -5.13
N LEU A 91 34.72 -6.56 -5.21
CA LEU A 91 34.89 -7.36 -4.00
C LEU A 91 36.18 -6.95 -3.28
N PRO A 92 36.16 -6.73 -1.95
CA PRO A 92 37.32 -6.23 -1.21
C PRO A 92 38.52 -7.19 -1.23
N PHE A 93 38.26 -8.49 -1.43
CA PHE A 93 39.27 -9.55 -1.51
C PHE A 93 39.54 -10.04 -2.93
N SER A 94 38.84 -9.52 -3.94
CA SER A 94 39.06 -9.86 -5.35
C SER A 94 38.70 -8.69 -6.26
N PRO A 95 39.61 -7.71 -6.42
CA PRO A 95 39.34 -6.49 -7.17
C PRO A 95 38.98 -6.70 -8.64
N GLU A 96 39.31 -7.84 -9.24
CA GLU A 96 38.94 -8.21 -10.62
C GLU A 96 37.48 -8.64 -10.78
N HIS A 97 36.75 -8.75 -9.66
CA HIS A 97 35.34 -9.11 -9.63
C HIS A 97 34.47 -7.98 -9.10
N VAL A 98 33.28 -7.84 -9.65
CA VAL A 98 32.21 -6.98 -9.11
C VAL A 98 31.15 -7.84 -8.41
N THR A 99 30.52 -7.25 -7.40
CA THR A 99 29.48 -7.89 -6.60
C THR A 99 28.21 -8.07 -7.43
N TYR A 100 27.57 -9.22 -7.31
CA TYR A 100 26.26 -9.49 -7.90
C TYR A 100 25.22 -8.51 -7.36
N VAL A 101 24.43 -7.90 -8.28
CA VAL A 101 23.51 -6.80 -7.96
C VAL A 101 22.55 -7.10 -6.81
N TRP A 102 22.01 -8.31 -6.69
CA TRP A 102 21.10 -8.64 -5.59
C TRP A 102 21.81 -8.84 -4.25
N PHE A 103 23.06 -9.29 -4.29
CA PHE A 103 23.86 -9.46 -3.07
C PHE A 103 24.25 -8.10 -2.48
N ASP A 104 24.50 -7.11 -3.34
CA ASP A 104 24.69 -5.70 -2.95
C ASP A 104 23.36 -5.03 -2.57
N ALA A 105 22.37 -5.07 -3.47
CA ALA A 105 21.13 -4.32 -3.30
C ALA A 105 20.38 -4.67 -2.01
N LEU A 106 20.37 -5.94 -1.56
CA LEU A 106 19.71 -6.32 -0.32
C LEU A 106 20.37 -5.69 0.93
N ILE A 107 21.66 -5.39 0.88
CA ILE A 107 22.40 -4.77 1.98
C ILE A 107 21.93 -3.33 2.24
N ASN A 108 21.29 -2.68 1.26
CA ASN A 108 20.78 -1.30 1.40
C ASN A 108 19.93 -1.12 2.67
N TYR A 109 19.18 -2.14 3.07
CA TYR A 109 18.24 -2.05 4.20
C TYR A 109 18.96 -1.86 5.52
N ILE A 110 20.10 -2.53 5.73
CA ILE A 110 20.89 -2.41 6.95
C ILE A 110 21.86 -1.23 6.87
N SER A 111 22.43 -0.95 5.70
CA SER A 111 23.33 0.19 5.51
C SER A 111 22.64 1.55 5.68
N ALA A 112 21.34 1.64 5.41
CA ALA A 112 20.59 2.89 5.56
C ALA A 112 20.36 3.31 7.02
N VAL A 113 20.38 2.36 7.97
CA VAL A 113 19.93 2.59 9.35
C VAL A 113 20.89 2.09 10.42
N GLY A 114 22.07 1.60 10.03
CA GLY A 114 23.03 1.02 10.95
C GLY A 114 24.42 0.92 10.35
N GLU A 115 25.33 0.42 11.18
CA GLU A 115 26.75 0.28 10.85
C GLU A 115 27.37 -0.92 11.59
N PHE A 116 28.53 -1.36 11.11
CA PHE A 116 29.34 -2.36 11.79
C PHE A 116 30.41 -1.67 12.63
N ASP A 117 30.60 -2.12 13.87
CA ASP A 117 31.69 -1.65 14.71
C ASP A 117 33.05 -2.25 14.30
N SER A 118 34.12 -1.81 14.98
CA SER A 118 35.48 -2.31 14.76
C SER A 118 35.66 -3.83 14.99
N GLN A 119 34.72 -4.48 15.66
CA GLN A 119 34.71 -5.94 15.90
C GLN A 119 33.81 -6.69 14.90
N GLY A 120 33.21 -5.98 13.95
CA GLY A 120 32.32 -6.56 12.95
C GLY A 120 30.91 -6.86 13.46
N LYS A 121 30.48 -6.27 14.58
CA LYS A 121 29.11 -6.41 15.08
C LYS A 121 28.23 -5.29 14.52
N TYR A 122 27.04 -5.66 14.05
CA TYR A 122 26.07 -4.71 13.51
C TYR A 122 25.27 -4.01 14.63
N HIS A 123 25.11 -2.70 14.51
CA HIS A 123 24.34 -1.86 15.43
C HIS A 123 23.36 -0.96 14.67
N SER A 124 22.12 -0.91 15.15
CA SER A 124 21.08 -0.01 14.63
C SER A 124 19.98 0.19 15.66
N GLN A 125 19.41 1.40 15.71
CA GLN A 125 18.23 1.70 16.52
C GLN A 125 16.91 1.32 15.82
N TRP A 126 16.95 1.14 14.51
CA TRP A 126 15.76 0.94 13.66
C TRP A 126 15.66 -0.49 13.10
N TRP A 127 16.66 -1.34 13.35
CA TRP A 127 16.68 -2.73 12.93
C TRP A 127 16.31 -3.68 14.09
N PRO A 128 15.55 -4.77 13.85
CA PRO A 128 15.03 -5.25 12.57
C PRO A 128 13.87 -4.42 12.03
N ALA A 129 13.82 -4.29 10.69
CA ALA A 129 12.71 -3.65 10.02
C ALA A 129 11.38 -4.34 10.38
N ASP A 130 10.37 -3.56 10.74
CA ASP A 130 9.02 -4.08 11.01
C ASP A 130 8.39 -4.69 9.75
N ILE A 131 8.62 -4.07 8.59
CA ILE A 131 8.10 -4.55 7.32
C ILE A 131 9.05 -4.27 6.15
N HIS A 132 9.18 -5.24 5.25
CA HIS A 132 9.65 -5.05 3.89
C HIS A 132 8.47 -5.22 2.94
N LEU A 133 8.08 -4.14 2.26
CA LEU A 133 7.02 -4.17 1.25
C LEU A 133 7.63 -4.33 -0.14
N ILE A 134 7.29 -5.40 -0.83
CA ILE A 134 7.88 -5.78 -2.13
C ILE A 134 6.82 -6.28 -3.11
N GLY A 135 7.16 -6.27 -4.40
CA GLY A 135 6.39 -7.02 -5.40
C GLY A 135 6.68 -8.52 -5.30
N LYS A 136 5.68 -9.35 -5.63
CA LYS A 136 5.82 -10.82 -5.61
C LYS A 136 6.93 -11.39 -6.51
N ASP A 137 7.36 -10.65 -7.54
CA ASP A 137 8.45 -11.03 -8.46
C ASP A 137 9.82 -11.14 -7.79
N ILE A 138 10.04 -10.40 -6.71
CA ILE A 138 11.32 -10.39 -5.99
C ILE A 138 11.23 -11.09 -4.63
N LEU A 139 10.19 -11.92 -4.45
CA LEU A 139 9.92 -12.63 -3.20
C LEU A 139 11.07 -13.56 -2.81
N ARG A 140 11.67 -14.31 -3.76
CA ARG A 140 12.75 -15.26 -3.43
C ARG A 140 13.98 -14.55 -2.88
N GLN A 141 14.32 -13.40 -3.44
CA GLN A 141 15.45 -12.58 -2.99
C GLN A 141 15.25 -12.13 -1.54
N HIS A 142 14.03 -11.71 -1.18
CA HIS A 142 13.74 -11.18 0.15
C HIS A 142 13.39 -12.26 1.18
N ALA A 143 12.74 -13.35 0.80
CA ALA A 143 12.26 -14.40 1.71
C ALA A 143 13.22 -15.59 1.83
N ILE A 144 14.22 -15.71 0.94
CA ILE A 144 15.23 -16.77 0.98
C ILE A 144 16.64 -16.19 1.09
N TYR A 145 17.09 -15.41 0.11
CA TYR A 145 18.49 -14.97 0.10
C TYR A 145 18.78 -14.03 1.26
N TRP A 146 17.92 -13.02 1.44
CA TRP A 146 18.11 -12.00 2.46
C TRP A 146 18.16 -12.53 3.90
N PRO A 147 17.18 -13.31 4.41
CA PRO A 147 17.25 -13.84 5.77
C PRO A 147 18.45 -14.76 5.97
N ILE A 148 18.88 -15.50 4.95
CA ILE A 148 20.09 -16.33 5.03
C ILE A 148 21.36 -15.46 5.10
N MET A 149 21.44 -14.40 4.30
CA MET A 149 22.55 -13.44 4.36
C MET A 149 22.63 -12.80 5.75
N LEU A 150 21.51 -12.33 6.29
CA LEU A 150 21.42 -11.78 7.64
C LEU A 150 21.83 -12.81 8.70
N ARG A 151 21.39 -14.06 8.57
CA ARG A 151 21.79 -15.16 9.46
C ARG A 151 23.29 -15.42 9.43
N ALA A 152 23.92 -15.33 8.26
CA ALA A 152 25.37 -15.48 8.14
C ALA A 152 26.15 -14.32 8.78
N LEU A 153 25.53 -13.14 8.89
CA LEU A 153 26.06 -11.95 9.56
C LEU A 153 25.67 -11.87 11.05
N ASP A 154 24.95 -12.87 11.58
CA ASP A 154 24.36 -12.86 12.93
C ASP A 154 23.43 -11.65 13.19
N ILE A 155 22.69 -11.24 12.15
CA ILE A 155 21.70 -10.16 12.21
C ILE A 155 20.29 -10.77 12.16
N GLN A 156 19.37 -10.20 12.95
CA GLN A 156 17.97 -10.64 12.95
C GLN A 156 17.29 -10.36 11.59
N PRO A 157 16.51 -11.31 11.04
CA PRO A 157 15.66 -11.06 9.87
C PRO A 157 14.61 -9.95 10.13
N PRO A 158 14.05 -9.33 9.07
CA PRO A 158 12.91 -8.42 9.23
C PRO A 158 11.73 -9.14 9.87
N LYS A 159 10.87 -8.41 10.59
CA LYS A 159 9.70 -9.00 11.27
C LYS A 159 8.66 -9.52 10.29
N THR A 160 8.45 -8.79 9.18
CA THR A 160 7.50 -9.16 8.12
C THR A 160 8.05 -8.80 6.74
N ILE A 161 7.88 -9.71 5.79
CA ILE A 161 8.02 -9.47 4.35
C ILE A 161 6.63 -9.58 3.74
N PHE A 162 6.11 -8.47 3.23
CA PHE A 162 4.83 -8.44 2.54
C PHE A 162 5.04 -8.35 1.03
N ALA A 163 4.63 -9.39 0.31
CA ALA A 163 4.74 -9.47 -1.15
C ALA A 163 3.39 -9.19 -1.83
N HIS A 164 3.23 -7.97 -2.35
CA HIS A 164 2.01 -7.55 -3.03
C HIS A 164 1.91 -8.08 -4.47
N GLY A 165 0.67 -8.15 -4.97
CA GLY A 165 0.36 -8.54 -6.35
C GLY A 165 0.69 -7.45 -7.37
N TRP A 166 0.36 -7.72 -8.63
CA TRP A 166 0.55 -6.78 -9.74
C TRP A 166 -0.72 -6.05 -10.11
N TRP A 167 -0.57 -4.84 -10.62
CA TRP A 167 -1.59 -4.21 -11.45
C TRP A 167 -1.45 -4.70 -12.89
N LEU A 168 -2.54 -5.22 -13.45
CA LEU A 168 -2.65 -5.80 -14.79
C LEU A 168 -3.52 -4.89 -15.67
N ILE A 169 -3.30 -4.93 -17.00
CA ILE A 169 -4.23 -4.33 -17.98
C ILE A 169 -4.70 -5.47 -18.88
N GLY A 170 -6.01 -5.78 -18.82
CA GLY A 170 -6.54 -7.02 -19.40
C GLY A 170 -5.95 -8.24 -18.69
N GLU A 171 -5.48 -9.24 -19.45
CA GLU A 171 -4.85 -10.45 -18.90
C GLU A 171 -3.32 -10.32 -18.68
N ASN A 172 -2.72 -9.17 -19.00
CA ASN A 172 -1.25 -9.02 -19.04
C ASN A 172 -0.70 -8.08 -17.95
N LYS A 173 0.47 -8.42 -17.41
CA LYS A 173 1.27 -7.54 -16.53
C LYS A 173 1.71 -6.27 -17.27
N MET A 174 1.58 -5.10 -16.63
CA MET A 174 2.15 -3.85 -17.14
C MET A 174 3.68 -3.96 -17.25
N SER A 175 4.25 -3.60 -18.41
CA SER A 175 5.70 -3.55 -18.60
C SER A 175 6.08 -2.56 -19.70
N LYS A 176 7.14 -1.77 -19.47
CA LYS A 176 7.64 -0.76 -20.42
C LYS A 176 7.96 -1.36 -21.79
N SER A 177 8.46 -2.59 -21.82
CA SER A 177 8.79 -3.31 -23.05
C SER A 177 7.58 -3.70 -23.91
N ARG A 178 6.37 -3.77 -23.35
CA ARG A 178 5.14 -4.14 -24.07
C ARG A 178 4.26 -2.95 -24.45
N GLY A 179 4.67 -1.71 -24.16
CA GLY A 179 3.91 -0.49 -24.49
C GLY A 179 2.64 -0.26 -23.67
N ASN A 180 2.18 -1.25 -22.90
CA ASN A 180 0.95 -1.17 -22.09
C ASN A 180 1.23 -0.64 -20.66
N VAL A 181 2.01 0.44 -20.53
CA VAL A 181 2.29 1.05 -19.20
C VAL A 181 1.38 2.23 -19.00
N VAL A 182 0.56 2.18 -17.96
CA VAL A 182 -0.11 3.36 -17.44
C VAL A 182 0.89 4.11 -16.58
N SER A 183 1.17 5.37 -16.94
CA SER A 183 2.00 6.24 -16.13
C SER A 183 1.24 6.65 -14.86
N PRO A 184 1.76 6.33 -13.66
CA PRO A 184 1.14 6.79 -12.40
C PRO A 184 1.01 8.31 -12.32
N LEU A 185 1.97 9.04 -12.92
CA LEU A 185 1.96 10.50 -12.94
C LEU A 185 0.87 11.04 -13.87
N GLU A 186 0.69 10.46 -15.06
CA GLU A 186 -0.39 10.88 -15.95
C GLU A 186 -1.77 10.63 -15.33
N MET A 187 -1.94 9.53 -14.59
CA MET A 187 -3.20 9.26 -13.87
C MET A 187 -3.42 10.25 -12.72
N ALA A 188 -2.35 10.60 -11.98
CA ALA A 188 -2.41 11.61 -10.94
C ALA A 188 -2.72 13.00 -11.50
N ASP A 189 -2.16 13.37 -12.65
CA ASP A 189 -2.44 14.64 -13.33
C ASP A 189 -3.88 14.68 -13.87
N LYS A 190 -4.38 13.55 -14.39
CA LYS A 190 -5.71 13.43 -14.98
C LYS A 190 -6.84 13.41 -13.94
N PHE A 191 -6.67 12.67 -12.85
CA PHE A 191 -7.72 12.44 -11.86
C PHE A 191 -7.47 13.09 -10.50
N GLY A 192 -6.26 13.57 -10.24
CA GLY A 192 -5.81 14.04 -8.93
C GLY A 192 -5.06 12.94 -8.15
N ILE A 193 -3.97 13.32 -7.48
CA ILE A 193 -3.10 12.38 -6.77
C ILE A 193 -3.83 11.58 -5.68
N ASP A 194 -4.70 12.23 -4.92
CA ASP A 194 -5.44 11.58 -3.83
C ASP A 194 -6.53 10.64 -4.34
N VAL A 195 -7.15 10.98 -5.47
CA VAL A 195 -8.10 10.09 -6.16
C VAL A 195 -7.39 8.82 -6.58
N TYR A 196 -6.20 8.97 -7.17
CA TYR A 196 -5.40 7.83 -7.61
C TYR A 196 -4.91 6.98 -6.44
N ARG A 197 -4.42 7.60 -5.35
CA ARG A 197 -4.06 6.89 -4.10
C ARG A 197 -5.24 6.12 -3.52
N TYR A 198 -6.41 6.77 -3.40
CA TYR A 198 -7.64 6.14 -2.91
C TYR A 198 -8.00 4.93 -3.77
N PHE A 199 -8.00 5.08 -5.09
CA PHE A 199 -8.30 4.00 -6.02
C PHE A 199 -7.36 2.79 -5.81
N LEU A 200 -6.05 3.01 -5.77
CA LEU A 200 -5.05 1.94 -5.63
C LEU A 200 -5.21 1.15 -4.31
N LEU A 201 -5.65 1.82 -3.24
CA LEU A 201 -5.80 1.21 -1.92
C LEU A 201 -7.22 0.66 -1.67
N ARG A 202 -8.22 1.14 -2.42
CA ARG A 202 -9.62 0.76 -2.22
C ARG A 202 -10.07 -0.36 -3.15
N ASP A 203 -9.64 -0.35 -4.40
CA ASP A 203 -10.33 -1.14 -5.42
C ASP A 203 -10.00 -2.64 -5.35
N VAL A 204 -8.77 -2.96 -4.97
CA VAL A 204 -8.25 -4.33 -4.93
C VAL A 204 -7.75 -4.65 -3.52
N PRO A 205 -8.14 -5.80 -2.93
CA PRO A 205 -7.57 -6.25 -1.67
C PRO A 205 -6.05 -6.37 -1.76
N PHE A 206 -5.36 -5.79 -0.78
CA PHE A 206 -3.91 -5.72 -0.82
C PHE A 206 -3.28 -7.12 -0.78
N GLY A 207 -2.26 -7.35 -1.62
CA GLY A 207 -1.65 -8.68 -1.80
C GLY A 207 -2.13 -9.45 -3.02
N GLN A 208 -3.31 -9.11 -3.57
CA GLN A 208 -3.84 -9.74 -4.79
C GLN A 208 -3.41 -9.00 -6.05
N ASP A 209 -3.51 -9.69 -7.19
CA ASP A 209 -3.40 -9.01 -8.48
C ASP A 209 -4.70 -8.23 -8.76
N GLY A 210 -4.55 -7.06 -9.37
CA GLY A 210 -5.64 -6.12 -9.63
C GLY A 210 -5.71 -5.75 -11.11
N ASN A 211 -6.91 -5.71 -11.68
CA ASN A 211 -7.10 -5.21 -13.03
C ASN A 211 -7.29 -3.70 -13.01
N PHE A 212 -6.39 -2.99 -13.67
CA PHE A 212 -6.47 -1.56 -13.84
C PHE A 212 -7.40 -1.20 -15.00
N SER A 213 -8.33 -0.28 -14.77
CA SER A 213 -9.04 0.43 -15.82
C SER A 213 -9.37 1.86 -15.38
N GLU A 214 -9.32 2.80 -16.32
CA GLU A 214 -9.76 4.17 -16.03
C GLU A 214 -11.26 4.23 -15.67
N GLU A 215 -12.06 3.33 -16.24
CA GLU A 215 -13.49 3.22 -15.91
C GLU A 215 -13.70 2.91 -14.42
N SER A 216 -12.88 2.02 -13.84
CA SER A 216 -12.94 1.71 -12.42
C SER A 216 -12.55 2.92 -11.55
N ILE A 217 -11.55 3.71 -11.97
CA ILE A 217 -11.21 4.98 -11.29
C ILE A 217 -12.40 5.93 -11.34
N ILE A 218 -13.00 6.15 -12.52
CA ILE A 218 -14.13 7.07 -12.68
C ILE A 218 -15.33 6.61 -11.84
N LYS A 219 -15.59 5.29 -11.77
CA LYS A 219 -16.65 4.73 -10.94
C LYS A 219 -16.42 5.04 -9.45
N ARG A 220 -15.19 4.83 -8.94
CA ARG A 220 -14.81 5.16 -7.56
C ARG A 220 -14.85 6.66 -7.29
N PHE A 221 -14.39 7.47 -8.23
CA PHE A 221 -14.43 8.92 -8.13
C PHE A 221 -15.88 9.41 -8.02
N ASN A 222 -16.75 9.00 -8.95
CA ASN A 222 -18.13 9.48 -8.98
C ASN A 222 -18.96 8.92 -7.83
N GLY A 223 -18.82 7.65 -7.48
CA GLY A 223 -19.53 7.02 -6.37
C GLY A 223 -18.98 7.48 -5.02
N ASP A 224 -17.84 6.92 -4.65
CA ASP A 224 -17.27 7.02 -3.32
C ASP A 224 -16.85 8.47 -2.99
N LEU A 225 -16.17 9.17 -3.91
CA LEU A 225 -15.62 10.51 -3.60
C LEU A 225 -16.64 11.63 -3.82
N ALA A 226 -17.27 11.70 -4.99
CA ALA A 226 -18.18 12.79 -5.32
C ALA A 226 -19.56 12.65 -4.66
N ASN A 227 -20.23 11.49 -4.79
CA ASN A 227 -21.59 11.32 -4.27
C ASN A 227 -21.63 11.09 -2.76
N ASP A 228 -20.63 10.44 -2.17
CA ASP A 228 -20.64 10.14 -0.74
C ASP A 228 -19.89 11.22 0.07
N LEU A 229 -18.55 11.24 -0.02
CA LEU A 229 -17.71 12.14 0.80
C LEU A 229 -17.92 13.62 0.46
N GLY A 230 -17.78 13.99 -0.81
CA GLY A 230 -17.88 15.36 -1.29
C GLY A 230 -19.26 15.96 -1.04
N ASN A 231 -20.32 15.19 -1.28
CA ASN A 231 -21.70 15.61 -1.03
C ASN A 231 -21.98 15.80 0.47
N LEU A 232 -21.51 14.89 1.33
CA LEU A 232 -21.66 15.00 2.79
C LEU A 232 -21.06 16.33 3.28
N ILE A 233 -19.84 16.63 2.85
CA ILE A 233 -19.12 17.85 3.22
C ILE A 233 -19.88 19.07 2.69
N TYR A 234 -20.15 19.11 1.38
CA TYR A 234 -20.82 20.24 0.75
C TYR A 234 -22.18 20.57 1.39
N ARG A 235 -23.01 19.55 1.67
CA ARG A 235 -24.32 19.73 2.30
C ARG A 235 -24.18 20.21 3.74
N THR A 236 -23.28 19.63 4.51
CA THR A 236 -23.07 19.99 5.91
C THR A 236 -22.59 21.43 6.05
N LEU A 237 -21.54 21.83 5.30
CA LEU A 237 -21.03 23.20 5.36
C LEU A 237 -22.07 24.21 4.86
N THR A 238 -22.84 23.87 3.83
CA THR A 238 -23.97 24.71 3.37
C THR A 238 -25.01 24.91 4.47
N MET A 239 -25.32 23.88 5.26
CA MET A 239 -26.26 24.00 6.37
C MET A 239 -25.69 24.85 7.51
N VAL A 240 -24.39 24.72 7.83
CA VAL A 240 -23.74 25.56 8.84
C VAL A 240 -23.77 27.03 8.43
N GLU A 241 -23.43 27.35 7.18
CA GLU A 241 -23.51 28.71 6.66
C GLU A 241 -24.95 29.25 6.67
N LYS A 242 -25.90 28.47 6.18
CA LYS A 242 -27.29 28.90 6.04
C LYS A 242 -27.99 29.12 7.38
N TYR A 243 -27.82 28.21 8.33
CA TYR A 243 -28.59 28.21 9.57
C TYR A 243 -27.85 28.88 10.73
N PHE A 244 -26.52 28.89 10.71
CA PHE A 244 -25.69 29.40 11.81
C PHE A 244 -24.61 30.37 11.35
N GLN A 245 -24.74 30.94 10.15
CA GLN A 245 -23.83 31.93 9.59
C GLN A 245 -22.37 31.48 9.60
N GLY A 246 -22.09 30.18 9.44
CA GLY A 246 -20.73 29.64 9.41
C GLY A 246 -20.19 29.28 10.79
N LEU A 247 -20.92 29.51 11.88
CA LEU A 247 -20.51 29.14 13.22
C LEU A 247 -21.02 27.74 13.55
N VAL A 248 -20.13 26.88 14.04
CA VAL A 248 -20.52 25.54 14.51
C VAL A 248 -21.31 25.71 15.82
N PRO A 249 -22.57 25.25 15.89
CA PRO A 249 -23.37 25.40 17.10
C PRO A 249 -22.91 24.42 18.20
N ASP A 250 -23.27 24.71 19.45
CA ASP A 250 -23.06 23.77 20.55
C ASP A 250 -23.89 22.50 20.37
N LYS A 251 -23.25 21.36 20.65
CA LYS A 251 -23.87 20.03 20.57
C LYS A 251 -24.73 19.79 21.81
N GLY A 252 -26.03 19.60 21.61
CA GLY A 252 -26.98 19.19 22.66
C GLY A 252 -27.34 17.70 22.58
N PRO A 253 -28.49 17.28 23.16
CA PRO A 253 -28.95 15.90 23.11
C PRO A 253 -29.14 15.40 21.67
N LEU A 254 -28.80 14.13 21.45
CA LEU A 254 -28.93 13.44 20.16
C LEU A 254 -30.14 12.51 20.16
N ASN A 255 -30.82 12.43 19.01
CA ASN A 255 -31.80 11.37 18.75
C ASN A 255 -31.12 9.99 18.63
N GLU A 256 -31.90 8.93 18.47
CA GLU A 256 -31.36 7.55 18.40
C GLU A 256 -30.34 7.36 17.27
N GLN A 257 -30.63 7.89 16.07
CA GLN A 257 -29.71 7.79 14.93
C GLN A 257 -28.40 8.56 15.17
N GLY A 258 -28.49 9.75 15.76
CA GLY A 258 -27.32 10.54 16.12
C GLY A 258 -26.44 9.84 17.16
N ARG A 259 -27.03 9.16 18.15
CA ARG A 259 -26.29 8.35 19.13
C ARG A 259 -25.55 7.18 18.46
N LYS A 260 -26.18 6.48 17.51
CA LYS A 260 -25.54 5.41 16.74
C LYS A 260 -24.33 5.90 15.93
N LEU A 261 -24.42 7.10 15.36
CA LEU A 261 -23.28 7.75 14.68
C LEU A 261 -22.14 8.04 15.65
N GLU A 262 -22.46 8.60 16.82
CA GLU A 262 -21.45 8.91 17.84
C GLU A 262 -20.77 7.65 18.38
N GLU A 263 -21.52 6.58 18.62
CA GLU A 263 -20.97 5.27 19.01
C GLU A 263 -20.06 4.69 17.93
N LYS A 264 -20.48 4.76 16.64
CA LYS A 264 -19.65 4.31 15.52
C LYS A 264 -18.33 5.09 15.46
N MET A 265 -18.35 6.42 15.64
CA MET A 265 -17.13 7.22 15.65
C MET A 265 -16.16 6.80 16.76
N LYS A 266 -16.65 6.48 17.96
CA LYS A 266 -15.83 6.04 19.10
C LYS A 266 -15.08 4.72 18.83
N ILE A 267 -15.71 3.78 18.12
CA ILE A 267 -15.10 2.48 17.80
C ILE A 267 -14.36 2.46 16.46
N LEU A 268 -14.56 3.47 15.60
CA LEU A 268 -14.02 3.44 14.23
C LEU A 268 -12.48 3.34 14.16
N PRO A 269 -11.69 4.02 15.01
CA PRO A 269 -10.24 3.88 14.99
C PRO A 269 -9.76 2.44 15.17
N SER A 270 -10.36 1.67 16.09
CA SER A 270 -9.98 0.26 16.29
C SER A 270 -10.40 -0.63 15.13
N LEU A 271 -11.54 -0.34 14.50
CA LEU A 271 -12.00 -1.03 13.29
C LEU A 271 -11.12 -0.77 12.06
N ILE A 272 -10.34 0.31 12.05
CA ILE A 272 -9.40 0.67 10.98
C ILE A 272 -8.00 0.09 11.26
N VAL A 273 -7.52 0.20 12.51
CA VAL A 273 -6.19 -0.30 12.89
C VAL A 273 -6.09 -1.81 12.73
N ALA A 274 -7.15 -2.55 13.06
CA ALA A 274 -7.12 -4.01 12.96
C ALA A 274 -6.81 -4.51 11.52
N PRO A 275 -7.55 -4.14 10.47
CA PRO A 275 -7.22 -4.49 9.09
C PRO A 275 -5.82 -4.07 8.62
N LEU A 276 -5.31 -2.94 9.12
CA LEU A 276 -4.00 -2.40 8.73
C LEU A 276 -2.82 -3.04 9.46
N SER A 277 -3.06 -3.90 10.44
CA SER A 277 -1.99 -4.59 11.15
C SER A 277 -1.49 -5.80 10.36
N SER A 278 -0.23 -6.19 10.61
CA SER A 278 0.38 -7.37 9.96
C SER A 278 -0.40 -8.65 10.20
N GLY A 279 -1.05 -8.78 11.38
CA GLY A 279 -1.92 -9.91 11.69
C GLY A 279 -3.11 -10.09 10.74
N PHE A 280 -3.51 -9.03 10.03
CA PHE A 280 -4.62 -9.03 9.06
C PHE A 280 -4.16 -8.79 7.61
N GLY A 281 -2.85 -8.71 7.36
CA GLY A 281 -2.29 -8.62 6.02
C GLY A 281 -2.46 -7.25 5.34
N PHE A 282 -2.57 -6.17 6.11
CA PHE A 282 -2.64 -4.79 5.59
C PHE A 282 -3.80 -4.54 4.61
N ASP A 283 -5.02 -4.91 5.00
CA ASP A 283 -6.22 -4.73 4.17
C ASP A 283 -6.71 -3.26 4.18
N PHE A 284 -6.04 -2.44 3.34
CA PHE A 284 -6.40 -1.04 3.13
C PHE A 284 -7.81 -0.85 2.57
N SER A 285 -8.29 -1.80 1.75
CA SER A 285 -9.62 -1.72 1.14
C SER A 285 -10.72 -1.85 2.19
N LEU A 286 -10.56 -2.78 3.13
CA LEU A 286 -11.46 -2.94 4.27
C LEU A 286 -11.40 -1.73 5.20
N ALA A 287 -10.20 -1.22 5.51
CA ALA A 287 -10.02 -0.04 6.35
C ALA A 287 -10.76 1.19 5.78
N LEU A 288 -10.55 1.49 4.49
CA LEU A 288 -11.27 2.56 3.78
C LEU A 288 -12.78 2.28 3.72
N GLY A 289 -13.17 1.01 3.54
CA GLY A 289 -14.58 0.59 3.61
C GLY A 289 -15.25 0.95 4.95
N LYS A 290 -14.55 0.79 6.08
CA LYS A 290 -15.07 1.18 7.41
C LYS A 290 -15.24 2.69 7.57
N ILE A 291 -14.36 3.49 6.96
CA ILE A 291 -14.54 4.95 6.92
C ILE A 291 -15.78 5.30 6.08
N TRP A 292 -15.96 4.65 4.93
CA TRP A 292 -17.12 4.88 4.06
C TRP A 292 -18.44 4.44 4.68
N GLU A 293 -18.46 3.40 5.52
CA GLU A 293 -19.64 3.05 6.32
C GLU A 293 -20.12 4.25 7.17
N LEU A 294 -19.20 4.97 7.83
CA LEU A 294 -19.54 6.16 8.64
C LEU A 294 -20.07 7.30 7.77
N ILE A 295 -19.43 7.56 6.62
CA ILE A 295 -19.87 8.58 5.64
C ILE A 295 -21.30 8.28 5.18
N ASN A 296 -21.60 7.03 4.84
CA ASN A 296 -22.91 6.60 4.38
C ASN A 296 -23.98 6.69 5.47
N MET A 297 -23.62 6.36 6.72
CA MET A 297 -24.51 6.58 7.87
C MET A 297 -24.83 8.07 8.05
N ALA A 298 -23.86 8.97 7.87
CA ALA A 298 -24.07 10.41 8.00
C ALA A 298 -24.91 10.99 6.86
N ASN A 299 -24.68 10.56 5.62
CA ASN A 299 -25.54 10.91 4.48
C ASN A 299 -26.99 10.46 4.73
N LYS A 300 -27.19 9.21 5.19
CA LYS A 300 -28.52 8.70 5.55
C LYS A 300 -29.15 9.51 6.68
N TYR A 301 -28.38 9.90 7.70
CA TYR A 301 -28.86 10.71 8.80
C TYR A 301 -29.40 12.07 8.34
N ILE A 302 -28.78 12.69 7.32
CA ILE A 302 -29.31 13.91 6.70
C ILE A 302 -30.64 13.67 6.01
N GLU A 303 -30.76 12.61 5.20
CA GLU A 303 -31.99 12.27 4.47
C GLU A 303 -33.16 11.94 5.41
N ASP A 304 -32.89 11.18 6.47
CA ASP A 304 -33.91 10.74 7.41
C ASP A 304 -34.36 11.90 8.32
N THR A 305 -33.42 12.74 8.80
CA THR A 305 -33.72 13.84 9.72
C THR A 305 -34.40 15.02 9.04
N LYS A 306 -34.15 15.23 7.73
CA LYS A 306 -34.73 16.34 6.94
C LYS A 306 -34.59 17.69 7.67
N PRO A 307 -33.35 18.19 7.89
CA PRO A 307 -33.08 19.35 8.76
C PRO A 307 -33.82 20.64 8.34
N TRP A 308 -34.22 20.76 7.07
CA TRP A 308 -35.08 21.85 6.61
C TRP A 308 -36.47 21.86 7.26
N ASN A 309 -37.00 20.71 7.68
CA ASN A 309 -38.24 20.63 8.45
C ASN A 309 -38.01 21.09 9.89
N LEU A 310 -36.91 20.67 10.53
CA LEU A 310 -36.55 21.14 11.87
C LEU A 310 -36.44 22.68 11.93
N ALA A 311 -35.84 23.28 10.90
CA ALA A 311 -35.76 24.73 10.76
C ALA A 311 -37.15 25.38 10.61
N LYS A 312 -38.05 24.81 9.79
CA LYS A 312 -39.42 25.32 9.60
C LYS A 312 -40.29 25.18 10.86
N GLU A 313 -40.08 24.12 11.63
CA GLU A 313 -40.81 23.81 12.87
C GLU A 313 -40.21 24.51 14.11
N ASN A 314 -39.20 25.37 13.95
CA ASN A 314 -38.50 26.06 15.04
C ASN A 314 -37.86 25.12 16.09
N LYS A 315 -37.53 23.88 15.71
CA LYS A 315 -36.82 22.89 16.55
C LYS A 315 -35.32 23.18 16.61
N THR A 316 -34.99 24.37 17.10
CA THR A 316 -33.62 24.93 17.03
C THR A 316 -32.60 24.08 17.79
N GLY A 317 -32.98 23.52 18.95
CA GLY A 317 -32.09 22.66 19.74
C GLY A 317 -31.69 21.38 18.98
N GLU A 318 -32.66 20.70 18.36
CA GLU A 318 -32.41 19.51 17.55
C GLU A 318 -31.56 19.84 16.32
N LEU A 319 -31.84 20.96 15.64
CA LEU A 319 -31.06 21.41 14.48
C LEU A 319 -29.60 21.72 14.85
N LYS A 320 -29.36 22.35 16.00
CA LYS A 320 -28.02 22.60 16.53
C LYS A 320 -27.26 21.30 16.76
N SER A 321 -27.82 20.37 17.54
CA SER A 321 -27.21 19.07 17.82
C SER A 321 -26.93 18.27 16.54
N PHE A 322 -27.87 18.27 15.60
CA PHE A 322 -27.75 17.60 14.30
C PHE A 322 -26.56 18.15 13.50
N ILE A 323 -26.46 19.47 13.34
CA ILE A 323 -25.38 20.10 12.58
C ILE A 323 -24.03 19.91 13.28
N ALA A 324 -23.97 20.08 14.60
CA ALA A 324 -22.74 19.86 15.37
C ALA A 324 -22.21 18.43 15.20
N LEU A 325 -23.09 17.42 15.27
CA LEU A 325 -22.70 16.02 15.06
C LEU A 325 -22.14 15.77 13.65
N LEU A 326 -22.73 16.35 12.60
CA LEU A 326 -22.22 16.17 11.24
C LEU A 326 -20.82 16.81 11.07
N VAL A 327 -20.56 17.94 11.71
CA VAL A 327 -19.22 18.55 11.73
C VAL A 327 -18.23 17.65 12.46
N ASP A 328 -18.61 17.04 13.59
CA ASP A 328 -17.78 16.06 14.30
C ASP A 328 -17.45 14.84 13.41
N VAL A 329 -18.44 14.35 12.65
CA VAL A 329 -18.24 13.26 11.68
C VAL A 329 -17.23 13.67 10.61
N ILE A 330 -17.37 14.86 10.02
CA ILE A 330 -16.45 15.33 8.98
C ILE A 330 -15.03 15.46 9.54
N ARG A 331 -14.85 16.03 10.73
CA ARG A 331 -13.53 16.10 11.40
C ARG A 331 -12.92 14.71 11.58
N THR A 332 -13.70 13.78 12.14
CA THR A 332 -13.26 12.39 12.34
C THR A 332 -12.87 11.72 11.02
N VAL A 333 -13.68 11.85 9.97
CA VAL A 333 -13.38 11.31 8.64
C VAL A 333 -12.11 11.95 8.08
N THR A 334 -11.95 13.27 8.22
CA THR A 334 -10.78 14.02 7.72
C THR A 334 -9.47 13.53 8.32
N ASP A 335 -9.46 13.26 9.62
CA ASP A 335 -8.28 12.71 10.30
C ASP A 335 -7.98 11.29 9.81
N LEU A 336 -9.01 10.45 9.70
CA LEU A 336 -8.87 9.04 9.31
C LEU A 336 -8.49 8.84 7.84
N ILE A 337 -8.90 9.73 6.93
CA ILE A 337 -8.50 9.66 5.52
C ILE A 337 -7.12 10.25 5.26
N SER A 338 -6.55 11.03 6.19
CA SER A 338 -5.29 11.76 5.96
C SER A 338 -4.09 10.90 5.53
N PRO A 339 -3.90 9.63 5.96
CA PRO A 339 -2.83 8.78 5.44
C PRO A 339 -3.04 8.35 3.98
N PHE A 340 -4.30 8.34 3.54
CA PHE A 340 -4.73 7.85 2.22
C PHE A 340 -4.84 9.00 1.21
N MET A 341 -5.46 10.11 1.62
CA MET A 341 -5.78 11.28 0.82
C MET A 341 -5.36 12.58 1.56
N PRO A 342 -4.05 12.84 1.70
CA PRO A 342 -3.54 13.95 2.51
C PRO A 342 -3.96 15.33 2.01
N GLN A 343 -3.98 15.58 0.69
CA GLN A 343 -4.34 16.89 0.14
C GLN A 343 -5.84 17.17 0.30
N THR A 344 -6.66 16.15 0.11
CA THR A 344 -8.10 16.18 0.34
C THR A 344 -8.38 16.48 1.80
N ALA A 345 -7.72 15.77 2.72
CA ALA A 345 -7.87 16.01 4.15
C ALA A 345 -7.52 17.46 4.52
N GLU A 346 -6.45 17.99 3.93
CA GLU A 346 -6.07 19.39 4.13
C GLU A 346 -7.11 20.37 3.58
N SER A 347 -7.58 20.19 2.34
CA SER A 347 -8.65 21.00 1.78
C SER A 347 -9.95 20.96 2.62
N ILE A 348 -10.24 19.85 3.29
CA ILE A 348 -11.38 19.77 4.20
C ILE A 348 -11.12 20.58 5.47
N ARG A 349 -9.92 20.46 6.06
CA ARG A 349 -9.51 21.26 7.23
C ARG A 349 -9.59 22.75 6.94
N GLU A 350 -9.13 23.19 5.77
CA GLU A 350 -9.22 24.59 5.33
C GLU A 350 -10.66 25.11 5.27
N GLN A 351 -11.60 24.30 4.75
CA GLN A 351 -13.02 24.67 4.70
C GLN A 351 -13.67 24.70 6.09
N LEU A 352 -13.24 23.81 6.99
CA LEU A 352 -13.71 23.80 8.38
C LEU A 352 -13.20 25.04 9.16
N GLY A 353 -11.94 25.43 8.94
CA GLY A 353 -11.30 26.57 9.59
C GLY A 353 -11.23 26.48 11.12
N GLU A 354 -10.65 27.50 11.76
CA GLU A 354 -10.47 27.57 13.22
C GLU A 354 -11.60 28.33 13.96
N GLY A 355 -12.59 28.85 13.23
CA GLY A 355 -13.68 29.60 13.87
C GLY A 355 -14.94 29.68 13.03
N LYS A 356 -14.84 30.29 11.84
CA LYS A 356 -15.97 30.41 10.92
C LYS A 356 -15.74 29.51 9.71
N ILE A 357 -16.61 28.51 9.55
CA ILE A 357 -16.65 27.67 8.36
C ILE A 357 -16.89 28.56 7.14
N LYS A 358 -16.05 28.38 6.13
CA LYS A 358 -16.21 28.98 4.81
C LYS A 358 -16.35 27.84 3.81
N LYS A 359 -17.55 27.71 3.26
CA LYS A 359 -17.82 26.72 2.23
C LYS A 359 -16.95 27.01 1.01
N GLY A 360 -16.17 25.99 0.62
CA GLY A 360 -15.41 26.00 -0.63
C GLY A 360 -16.22 25.54 -1.82
N MET A 361 -15.57 25.47 -2.98
CA MET A 361 -16.10 24.75 -4.13
C MET A 361 -16.21 23.24 -3.82
N PRO A 362 -17.10 22.50 -4.50
CA PRO A 362 -17.15 21.05 -4.36
C PRO A 362 -15.77 20.42 -4.60
N LEU A 363 -15.32 19.58 -3.66
CA LEU A 363 -14.00 18.93 -3.71
C LEU A 363 -13.84 18.00 -4.91
N PHE A 364 -14.94 17.36 -5.33
CA PHE A 364 -14.95 16.32 -6.35
C PHE A 364 -16.05 16.64 -7.38
N PRO A 365 -15.78 17.51 -8.37
CA PRO A 365 -16.71 17.75 -9.46
C PRO A 365 -16.87 16.48 -10.29
N ARG A 366 -18.11 15.99 -10.47
CA ARG A 366 -18.39 14.73 -11.18
C ARG A 366 -17.76 14.70 -12.57
N ILE A 367 -17.26 13.53 -12.96
CA ILE A 367 -16.70 13.27 -14.28
C ILE A 367 -17.81 12.65 -15.15
N ASP A 368 -18.12 13.30 -16.28
CA ASP A 368 -19.07 12.77 -17.26
C ASP A 368 -18.40 11.74 -18.18
N ASN A 369 -18.91 10.50 -18.15
CA ASN A 369 -18.41 9.39 -18.98
C ASN A 369 -18.51 9.65 -20.50
N SER A 370 -19.36 10.59 -20.94
CA SER A 370 -19.57 10.89 -22.36
C SER A 370 -18.45 11.72 -23.00
N LYS A 371 -17.64 12.44 -22.21
CA LYS A 371 -16.56 13.30 -22.73
C LYS A 371 -15.23 12.58 -22.89
N THR A 372 -14.98 11.54 -22.10
CA THR A 372 -13.71 10.78 -22.13
C THR A 372 -13.62 9.79 -23.30
N ALA A 373 -14.76 9.34 -23.85
CA ALA A 373 -14.79 8.46 -25.04
C ALA A 373 -14.44 9.17 -26.37
N SER A 374 -14.23 10.49 -26.35
CA SER A 374 -13.95 11.28 -27.57
C SER A 374 -12.45 11.49 -27.85
N LYS A 375 -11.55 10.90 -27.04
CA LYS A 375 -10.10 11.04 -27.20
C LYS A 375 -9.36 9.71 -27.01
N SER A 376 -9.84 8.64 -27.65
CA SER A 376 -9.06 7.41 -27.87
C SER A 376 -8.80 7.23 -29.35
#